data_AF-A0A504Y1T9-F1
#
_entry.id   AF-A0A504Y1T9-F1
#
_cell.length_a   1.000
_cell.length_b   1.000
_cell.length_c   1.000
_cell.angle_alpha   90.00
_cell.angle_beta   90.00
_cell.angle_gamma   90.00
#
_symmetry.space_group_name_H-M   'P 1'
#
loop_
_entity.id
_entity.type
_entity.pdbx_description
1 polymer ?
#
loop_
_entity_poly.entity_id
_entity_poly.type
_entity_poly.pdbx_seq_one_letter_code
_entity_poly.pdbx_strand_id
1 'polypeptide(L)'
;MGTARRLRPAAREEVDFNPENAAGAERLRPSVVTARSSSGVGAVTLHGVCGYTQNGVPAYSNGTSNTWTSTKNFREGIFMGYQWQCVEFARRWLWVTHRLLLPERSCAYCFSSCTYAYRLKKDPSPTSQRARAAMHGTAAETGAGSPSSFKEVNAATEVKLLGPYTNRDAWEKVPAKFVKQGSLVPPVADSLIVYPMSWGSPWGHIGVITAVDLDRNCVYVADQNRYFHDWNGKSYSAVFRLDCDKGRFYIRDHESECMGWLTFPTAVEGHDV
;
A
#
# COMPACT_ATOMS: atom_id res chain seq x y z
N MET A 1 -53.38 22.57 26.60
CA MET A 1 -53.94 21.96 27.82
C MET A 1 -55.06 21.02 27.41
N GLY A 2 -54.89 19.73 27.65
CA GLY A 2 -55.88 18.69 27.31
C GLY A 2 -55.52 17.41 28.04
N THR A 3 -56.12 17.21 29.21
CA THR A 3 -56.00 15.99 30.02
C THR A 3 -57.08 14.99 29.62
N ALA A 4 -56.69 13.77 29.27
CA ALA A 4 -57.61 12.63 29.25
C ALA A 4 -56.91 11.37 29.76
N ARG A 5 -57.52 10.81 30.80
CA ARG A 5 -57.16 9.64 31.59
C ARG A 5 -57.57 8.37 30.84
N ARG A 6 -56.72 7.33 30.77
CA ARG A 6 -57.18 5.96 30.46
C ARG A 6 -56.43 4.91 31.29
N LEU A 7 -57.16 3.82 31.52
CA LEU A 7 -57.06 2.81 32.57
C LEU A 7 -55.97 1.76 32.31
N ARG A 8 -55.45 1.18 33.39
CA ARG A 8 -54.68 -0.09 33.38
C ARG A 8 -55.61 -1.29 33.15
N PRO A 9 -55.06 -2.41 32.65
CA PRO A 9 -55.25 -3.66 33.39
C PRO A 9 -54.04 -4.63 33.43
N ALA A 10 -53.98 -5.32 34.57
CA ALA A 10 -53.68 -6.73 34.88
C ALA A 10 -52.45 -7.49 34.33
N ALA A 11 -51.96 -8.38 35.21
CA ALA A 11 -50.73 -9.17 35.15
C ALA A 11 -50.99 -10.68 34.96
N ARG A 12 -49.88 -11.43 34.86
CA ARG A 12 -49.66 -12.92 34.85
C ARG A 12 -49.53 -13.52 33.44
N GLU A 13 -48.65 -14.48 33.16
CA GLU A 13 -48.05 -15.54 33.99
C GLU A 13 -46.75 -16.06 33.32
N GLU A 14 -45.71 -16.41 34.10
CA GLU A 14 -44.49 -17.10 33.66
C GLU A 14 -44.70 -18.63 33.66
N VAL A 15 -44.13 -19.34 32.69
CA VAL A 15 -43.99 -20.81 32.73
C VAL A 15 -42.55 -21.18 32.35
N ASP A 16 -41.93 -21.87 33.31
CA ASP A 16 -40.58 -22.42 33.34
C ASP A 16 -40.46 -23.70 32.51
N PHE A 17 -39.30 -23.95 31.89
CA PHE A 17 -38.98 -25.23 31.24
C PHE A 17 -37.50 -25.57 31.45
N ASN A 18 -37.27 -26.61 32.28
CA ASN A 18 -35.99 -27.23 32.58
C ASN A 18 -35.65 -28.34 31.54
N PRO A 19 -34.37 -28.59 31.19
CA PRO A 19 -33.97 -29.55 30.16
C PRO A 19 -33.47 -30.89 30.75
N GLU A 20 -33.60 -32.00 30.00
CA GLU A 20 -32.55 -33.02 29.74
C GLU A 20 -33.10 -34.33 29.12
N ASN A 21 -32.31 -34.86 28.17
CA ASN A 21 -32.13 -36.25 27.73
C ASN A 21 -33.26 -37.05 27.04
N ALA A 22 -33.06 -37.38 25.76
CA ALA A 22 -32.70 -38.75 25.33
C ALA A 22 -32.44 -38.84 23.81
N ALA A 23 -31.55 -39.75 23.44
CA ALA A 23 -30.88 -39.90 22.16
C ALA A 23 -31.67 -40.61 21.04
N GLY A 24 -31.22 -40.42 19.80
CA GLY A 24 -31.20 -41.46 18.76
C GLY A 24 -32.16 -41.27 17.56
N ALA A 25 -31.62 -40.89 16.40
CA ALA A 25 -31.88 -41.51 15.09
C ALA A 25 -31.22 -40.69 13.96
N GLU A 26 -30.23 -41.30 13.32
CA GLU A 26 -29.52 -40.83 12.14
C GLU A 26 -30.38 -41.04 10.87
N ARG A 27 -30.51 -40.02 10.00
CA ARG A 27 -31.01 -40.23 8.63
C ARG A 27 -30.31 -39.32 7.62
N LEU A 28 -29.74 -39.99 6.63
CA LEU A 28 -28.83 -39.53 5.57
C LEU A 28 -29.43 -38.42 4.67
N ARG A 29 -28.59 -37.45 4.30
CA ARG A 29 -28.87 -36.39 3.31
C ARG A 29 -28.29 -36.79 1.94
N PRO A 30 -28.95 -36.53 0.79
CA PRO A 30 -28.29 -36.63 -0.50
C PRO A 30 -27.47 -35.36 -0.79
N SER A 31 -26.19 -35.57 -1.06
CA SER A 31 -25.21 -34.55 -1.44
C SER A 31 -25.47 -34.04 -2.85
N VAL A 32 -25.80 -32.74 -2.97
CA VAL A 32 -25.69 -32.01 -4.24
C VAL A 32 -24.21 -31.75 -4.47
N VAL A 33 -23.64 -32.45 -5.46
CA VAL A 33 -22.29 -32.20 -5.97
C VAL A 33 -22.31 -30.88 -6.72
N THR A 34 -21.85 -29.81 -6.08
CA THR A 34 -21.46 -28.60 -6.78
C THR A 34 -20.07 -28.80 -7.37
N ALA A 35 -19.99 -28.73 -8.71
CA ALA A 35 -18.74 -28.70 -9.43
C ALA A 35 -17.89 -27.52 -8.95
N ARG A 36 -16.79 -27.82 -8.26
CA ARG A 36 -15.74 -26.85 -7.94
C ARG A 36 -15.06 -26.43 -9.23
N SER A 37 -15.25 -25.18 -9.66
CA SER A 37 -14.33 -24.57 -10.61
C SER A 37 -13.00 -24.32 -9.89
N SER A 38 -11.97 -24.97 -10.40
CA SER A 38 -10.60 -24.89 -9.91
C SER A 38 -9.86 -23.77 -10.65
N SER A 39 -9.57 -22.68 -9.94
CA SER A 39 -8.39 -21.84 -10.17
C SER A 39 -8.03 -21.12 -8.88
N GLY A 40 -7.53 -21.88 -7.90
CA GLY A 40 -6.96 -21.32 -6.68
C GLY A 40 -5.66 -20.62 -7.03
N VAL A 41 -5.67 -19.30 -7.11
CA VAL A 41 -4.44 -18.49 -7.11
C VAL A 41 -3.75 -18.77 -5.77
N GLY A 42 -2.62 -19.48 -5.81
CA GLY A 42 -1.92 -19.91 -4.60
C GLY A 42 -1.47 -18.69 -3.80
N ALA A 43 -1.80 -18.67 -2.51
CA ALA A 43 -1.21 -17.72 -1.59
C ALA A 43 0.31 -17.93 -1.56
N VAL A 44 1.07 -16.86 -1.77
CA VAL A 44 2.53 -16.84 -1.66
C VAL A 44 2.90 -16.95 -0.19
N THR A 45 3.77 -17.92 0.12
CA THR A 45 4.23 -18.16 1.49
C THR A 45 4.97 -16.96 2.06
N LEU A 46 5.04 -16.86 3.39
CA LEU A 46 5.79 -15.82 4.09
C LEU A 46 7.20 -15.65 3.50
N HIS A 47 7.60 -14.40 3.27
CA HIS A 47 8.85 -13.96 2.61
C HIS A 47 8.98 -14.27 1.11
N GLY A 48 8.04 -15.02 0.52
CA GLY A 48 7.99 -15.20 -0.93
C GLY A 48 7.68 -13.90 -1.65
N VAL A 49 8.15 -13.77 -2.90
CA VAL A 49 7.87 -12.61 -3.74
C VAL A 49 6.47 -12.75 -4.33
N CYS A 50 5.59 -11.78 -4.08
CA CYS A 50 4.28 -11.68 -4.72
C CYS A 50 4.41 -11.18 -6.16
N GLY A 51 5.31 -10.23 -6.41
CA GLY A 51 5.56 -9.67 -7.74
C GLY A 51 6.52 -8.50 -7.68
N TYR A 52 6.67 -7.80 -8.81
CA TYR A 52 7.57 -6.66 -8.95
C TYR A 52 6.82 -5.47 -9.53
N THR A 53 7.07 -4.26 -9.04
CA THR A 53 6.58 -3.04 -9.72
C THR A 53 7.25 -2.88 -11.09
N GLN A 54 6.75 -1.96 -11.93
CA GLN A 54 7.34 -1.69 -13.25
C GLN A 54 8.82 -1.28 -13.17
N ASN A 55 9.25 -0.67 -12.06
CA ASN A 55 10.64 -0.29 -11.81
C ASN A 55 11.47 -1.41 -11.15
N GLY A 56 10.95 -2.63 -11.07
CA GLY A 56 11.66 -3.78 -10.51
C GLY A 56 11.71 -3.85 -8.98
N VAL A 57 10.83 -3.13 -8.27
CA VAL A 57 10.79 -3.18 -6.80
C VAL A 57 9.94 -4.39 -6.36
N PRO A 58 10.50 -5.39 -5.66
CA PRO A 58 9.75 -6.58 -5.26
C PRO A 58 8.74 -6.26 -4.14
N ALA A 59 7.54 -6.82 -4.24
CA ALA A 59 6.62 -6.94 -3.12
C ALA A 59 6.71 -8.34 -2.53
N TYR A 60 6.91 -8.43 -1.22
CA TYR A 60 7.00 -9.70 -0.50
C TYR A 60 5.71 -10.00 0.27
N SER A 61 5.39 -11.29 0.34
CA SER A 61 4.30 -11.79 1.17
C SER A 61 4.66 -11.70 2.64
N ASN A 62 3.77 -11.10 3.43
CA ASN A 62 3.81 -11.16 4.89
C ASN A 62 3.08 -12.41 5.43
N GLY A 63 2.59 -13.30 4.53
CA GLY A 63 1.82 -14.51 4.84
C GLY A 63 0.40 -14.23 5.34
N THR A 64 0.25 -13.32 6.30
CA THR A 64 -1.02 -12.85 6.86
C THR A 64 -0.90 -11.37 7.27
N SER A 65 -2.01 -10.69 7.48
CA SER A 65 -2.02 -9.30 7.96
C SER A 65 -1.53 -9.16 9.41
N ASN A 66 -1.55 -10.26 10.18
CA ASN A 66 -1.16 -10.30 11.60
C ASN A 66 0.31 -10.65 11.81
N THR A 67 1.05 -10.99 10.76
CA THR A 67 2.45 -11.39 10.89
C THR A 67 3.30 -10.17 11.25
N TRP A 68 4.01 -10.27 12.38
CA TRP A 68 4.97 -9.27 12.82
C TRP A 68 6.29 -9.92 13.20
N THR A 69 7.27 -9.86 12.29
CA THR A 69 8.57 -10.52 12.47
C THR A 69 9.57 -9.70 13.29
N SER A 70 9.28 -8.41 13.52
CA SER A 70 10.23 -7.41 14.06
C SER A 70 11.54 -7.28 13.27
N THR A 71 11.67 -7.92 12.10
CA THR A 71 12.88 -7.88 11.28
C THR A 71 12.92 -6.57 10.50
N LYS A 72 14.01 -5.82 10.67
CA LYS A 72 14.20 -4.53 9.99
C LYS A 72 14.74 -4.73 8.59
N ASN A 73 14.23 -3.96 7.63
CA ASN A 73 14.79 -3.88 6.29
C ASN A 73 15.56 -2.58 6.09
N PHE A 74 16.73 -2.67 5.47
CA PHE A 74 17.59 -1.54 5.14
C PHE A 74 17.94 -1.53 3.66
N ARG A 75 18.07 -0.34 3.07
CA ARG A 75 18.61 -0.12 1.72
C ARG A 75 19.61 1.01 1.77
N GLU A 76 20.85 0.76 1.32
CA GLU A 76 21.94 1.74 1.37
C GLU A 76 22.14 2.32 2.79
N GLY A 77 21.98 1.48 3.82
CA GLY A 77 22.05 1.88 5.23
C GLY A 77 20.84 2.65 5.78
N ILE A 78 19.84 2.95 4.95
CA ILE A 78 18.62 3.66 5.34
C ILE A 78 17.54 2.67 5.78
N PHE A 79 16.91 2.92 6.92
CA PHE A 79 15.81 2.10 7.43
C PHE A 79 14.55 2.24 6.57
N MET A 80 14.15 1.15 5.91
CA MET A 80 12.95 1.12 5.07
C MET A 80 11.71 0.80 5.88
N GLY A 81 11.82 0.01 6.94
CA GLY A 81 10.69 -0.41 7.76
C GLY A 81 10.83 -1.86 8.23
N TYR A 82 9.76 -2.43 8.79
CA TYR A 82 9.74 -3.83 9.21
C TYR A 82 9.25 -4.74 8.08
N GLN A 83 9.93 -5.87 7.89
CA GLN A 83 9.56 -6.88 6.90
C GLN A 83 8.24 -7.57 7.28
N TRP A 84 7.24 -7.73 6.39
CA TRP A 84 7.07 -7.13 5.06
C TRP A 84 5.84 -6.22 5.06
N GLN A 85 5.88 -5.19 5.91
CA GLN A 85 4.76 -4.29 6.16
C GLN A 85 4.51 -3.33 5.00
N CYS A 86 3.28 -2.81 4.89
CA CYS A 86 2.89 -1.88 3.83
C CYS A 86 3.73 -0.59 3.83
N VAL A 87 4.04 -0.04 5.00
CA VAL A 87 4.90 1.16 5.15
C VAL A 87 6.33 0.88 4.71
N GLU A 88 6.86 -0.33 4.94
CA GLU A 88 8.19 -0.73 4.48
C GLU A 88 8.27 -0.72 2.95
N PHE A 89 7.25 -1.28 2.29
CA PHE A 89 7.16 -1.29 0.83
C PHE A 89 7.08 0.12 0.26
N ALA A 90 6.18 0.97 0.77
CA ALA A 90 5.99 2.32 0.28
C ALA A 90 7.26 3.17 0.42
N ARG A 91 7.97 3.05 1.56
CA ARG A 91 9.25 3.72 1.80
C ARG A 91 10.34 3.23 0.85
N ARG A 92 10.46 1.92 0.68
CA ARG A 92 11.45 1.31 -0.21
C ARG A 92 11.20 1.63 -1.67
N TRP A 93 9.97 1.53 -2.13
CA TRP A 93 9.60 1.89 -3.50
C TRP A 93 9.94 3.35 -3.78
N LEU A 94 9.48 4.29 -2.94
CA LEU A 94 9.72 5.72 -3.12
C LEU A 94 11.22 6.07 -3.14
N TRP A 95 12.02 5.38 -2.32
CA TRP A 95 13.48 5.55 -2.31
C TRP A 95 14.12 5.07 -3.62
N VAL A 96 13.76 3.87 -4.07
CA VAL A 96 14.35 3.25 -5.26
C VAL A 96 13.96 3.99 -6.54
N THR A 97 12.73 4.47 -6.65
CA THR A 97 12.21 5.07 -7.90
C THR A 97 12.39 6.58 -7.97
N HIS A 98 12.26 7.30 -6.84
CA HIS A 98 12.27 8.77 -6.84
C HIS A 98 13.39 9.40 -6.01
N ARG A 99 14.22 8.59 -5.34
CA ARG A 99 15.23 9.08 -4.37
C ARG A 99 14.61 9.99 -3.31
N LEU A 100 13.37 9.70 -2.96
CA LEU A 100 12.62 10.33 -1.88
C LEU A 100 12.43 9.33 -0.74
N LEU A 101 12.51 9.80 0.49
CA LEU A 101 12.28 8.99 1.67
C LEU A 101 11.06 9.51 2.41
N LEU A 102 9.99 8.72 2.41
CA LEU A 102 8.79 9.00 3.20
C LEU A 102 9.20 9.08 4.69
N PRO A 103 8.62 9.97 5.53
CA PRO A 103 8.97 10.02 6.95
C PRO A 103 8.54 8.75 7.70
N GLU A 104 9.20 8.47 8.82
CA GLU A 104 8.82 7.35 9.69
C GLU A 104 7.52 7.68 10.42
N ARG A 105 6.55 6.77 10.38
CA ARG A 105 5.29 6.86 11.12
C ARG A 105 4.94 5.50 11.70
N SER A 106 4.28 5.50 12.87
CA SER A 106 3.83 4.27 13.56
C SER A 106 2.62 3.61 12.89
N CYS A 107 1.93 4.33 11.99
CA CYS A 107 0.70 3.88 11.37
C CYS A 107 0.62 4.35 9.91
N ALA A 108 -0.01 3.55 9.05
CA ALA A 108 -0.14 3.86 7.62
C ALA A 108 -1.20 4.96 7.37
N TYR A 109 -2.34 4.94 8.07
CA TYR A 109 -3.36 5.99 7.91
C TYR A 109 -2.83 7.40 8.27
N CYS A 110 -1.80 7.48 9.12
CA CYS A 110 -1.14 8.70 9.54
C CYS A 110 -0.58 9.49 8.34
N PHE A 111 -0.31 8.85 7.20
CA PHE A 111 0.19 9.51 6.00
C PHE A 111 -0.83 10.42 5.31
N SER A 112 -2.11 10.35 5.67
CA SER A 112 -3.14 11.32 5.24
C SER A 112 -2.88 12.75 5.70
N SER A 113 -2.01 12.93 6.71
CA SER A 113 -1.55 14.23 7.22
C SER A 113 -0.09 14.54 6.83
N CYS A 114 0.48 13.80 5.88
CA CYS A 114 1.87 13.99 5.46
C CYS A 114 2.00 15.18 4.51
N THR A 115 2.93 16.08 4.82
CA THR A 115 3.16 17.32 4.08
C THR A 115 4.54 17.40 3.44
N TYR A 116 5.39 16.38 3.64
CA TYR A 116 6.75 16.35 3.11
C TYR A 116 7.27 14.93 2.92
N ALA A 117 8.29 14.81 2.07
CA ALA A 117 9.23 13.69 2.02
C ALA A 117 10.66 14.22 2.23
N TYR A 118 11.60 13.34 2.53
CA TYR A 118 13.02 13.68 2.61
C TYR A 118 13.72 13.44 1.28
N ARG A 119 14.70 14.29 0.96
CA ARG A 119 15.60 14.14 -0.20
C ARG A 119 17.04 14.37 0.25
N LEU A 120 18.00 13.65 -0.34
CA LEU A 120 19.42 13.94 -0.13
C LEU A 120 19.81 15.23 -0.88
N LYS A 121 20.46 16.16 -0.18
CA LYS A 121 21.01 17.38 -0.82
C LYS A 121 22.11 17.03 -1.83
N LYS A 122 22.96 16.07 -1.45
CA LYS A 122 24.01 15.49 -2.32
C LYS A 122 23.75 14.00 -2.44
N ASP A 123 23.21 13.58 -3.58
CA ASP A 123 22.98 12.16 -3.87
C ASP A 123 24.24 11.57 -4.53
N PRO A 124 24.90 10.59 -3.89
CA PRO A 124 26.08 9.95 -4.46
C PRO A 124 25.75 8.95 -5.58
N SER A 125 24.48 8.64 -5.87
CA SER A 125 24.13 7.61 -6.85
C SER A 125 24.35 8.07 -8.32
N PRO A 126 24.97 7.22 -9.18
CA PRO A 126 25.18 7.53 -10.60
C PRO A 126 23.89 7.78 -11.38
N THR A 127 22.77 7.17 -10.99
CA THR A 127 21.44 7.35 -11.63
C THR A 127 20.94 8.78 -11.44
N SER A 128 21.16 9.34 -10.25
CA SER A 128 20.81 10.71 -9.88
C SER A 128 21.74 11.72 -10.56
N GLN A 129 23.01 11.35 -10.78
CA GLN A 129 23.96 12.16 -11.53
C GLN A 129 23.65 12.20 -13.03
N ARG A 130 23.22 11.09 -13.65
CA ARG A 130 22.80 11.07 -15.06
C ARG A 130 21.52 11.87 -15.31
N ALA A 131 20.54 11.77 -14.41
CA ALA A 131 19.34 12.60 -14.47
C ALA A 131 19.66 14.11 -14.29
N ARG A 132 20.63 14.46 -13.44
CA ARG A 132 21.10 15.85 -13.26
C ARG A 132 22.00 16.36 -14.40
N ALA A 133 22.82 15.49 -15.01
CA ALA A 133 23.71 15.85 -16.12
C ALA A 133 22.96 16.03 -17.44
N ALA A 134 21.94 15.20 -17.71
CA ALA A 134 21.07 15.35 -18.87
C ALA A 134 20.23 16.65 -18.86
N MET A 135 20.10 17.31 -17.70
CA MET A 135 19.40 18.59 -17.53
C MET A 135 20.30 19.82 -17.76
N HIS A 136 21.62 19.65 -17.90
CA HIS A 136 22.58 20.75 -18.02
C HIS A 136 23.50 20.66 -19.25
N GLY A 137 23.24 19.76 -20.21
CA GLY A 137 24.10 19.59 -21.38
C GLY A 137 23.34 19.13 -22.64
N THR A 138 23.57 19.84 -23.74
CA THR A 138 23.09 19.60 -25.09
C THR A 138 23.53 18.23 -25.62
N ALA A 139 22.71 17.66 -26.52
CA ALA A 139 22.78 16.35 -27.17
C ALA A 139 24.17 15.75 -27.51
N ALA A 140 24.30 14.42 -27.38
CA ALA A 140 24.62 13.50 -28.49
C ALA A 140 24.74 12.02 -28.07
N GLU A 141 24.10 11.18 -28.89
CA GLU A 141 24.51 9.83 -29.31
C GLU A 141 24.27 8.54 -28.50
N THR A 142 24.04 7.53 -29.34
CA THR A 142 23.47 6.19 -29.20
C THR A 142 24.42 5.13 -28.67
N GLY A 143 23.87 4.10 -28.02
CA GLY A 143 24.61 2.84 -27.82
C GLY A 143 23.77 1.77 -27.12
N ALA A 144 23.36 0.75 -27.88
CA ALA A 144 22.71 -0.46 -27.37
C ALA A 144 23.70 -1.31 -26.56
N GLY A 145 23.27 -1.81 -25.41
CA GLY A 145 24.04 -2.76 -24.60
C GLY A 145 23.11 -3.60 -23.70
N SER A 146 23.16 -4.92 -23.89
CA SER A 146 22.39 -5.92 -23.13
C SER A 146 22.71 -5.93 -21.64
N PRO A 147 21.77 -6.31 -20.75
CA PRO A 147 22.03 -6.37 -19.31
C PRO A 147 22.79 -7.66 -18.96
N SER A 148 24.07 -7.51 -18.60
CA SER A 148 24.88 -8.58 -18.01
C SER A 148 24.64 -8.66 -16.50
N SER A 149 24.56 -9.90 -16.00
CA SER A 149 24.29 -10.29 -14.61
C SER A 149 25.14 -9.55 -13.58
N PHE A 150 24.48 -8.95 -12.59
CA PHE A 150 25.16 -8.45 -11.39
C PHE A 150 25.47 -9.64 -10.47
N LYS A 151 26.76 -9.96 -10.34
CA LYS A 151 27.26 -10.85 -9.28
C LYS A 151 27.27 -10.09 -7.96
N GLU A 152 26.56 -10.64 -6.98
CA GLU A 152 26.51 -10.17 -5.61
C GLU A 152 27.88 -10.38 -4.94
N VAL A 153 28.52 -9.29 -4.51
CA VAL A 153 29.76 -9.31 -3.72
C VAL A 153 29.41 -9.16 -2.25
N ASN A 154 29.55 -10.26 -1.50
CA ASN A 154 29.46 -10.28 -0.04
C ASN A 154 30.77 -9.75 0.56
N ALA A 155 30.78 -8.47 0.92
CA ALA A 155 31.72 -7.91 1.88
C ALA A 155 30.92 -7.26 3.01
N ALA A 156 31.05 -7.82 4.23
CA ALA A 156 30.46 -7.27 5.44
C ALA A 156 31.16 -5.97 5.82
N THR A 157 30.82 -4.91 5.09
CA THR A 157 31.12 -3.53 5.47
C THR A 157 30.16 -3.18 6.60
N GLU A 158 30.67 -2.64 7.71
CA GLU A 158 29.85 -2.05 8.77
C GLU A 158 28.83 -1.10 8.12
N VAL A 159 27.56 -1.51 8.08
CA VAL A 159 26.52 -0.74 7.39
C VAL A 159 26.26 0.49 8.25
N LYS A 160 26.91 1.61 7.92
CA LYS A 160 26.64 2.89 8.56
C LYS A 160 25.14 3.17 8.44
N LEU A 161 24.46 3.25 9.57
CA LEU A 161 23.04 3.59 9.60
C LEU A 161 22.86 5.05 9.11
N LEU A 162 22.15 5.20 8.00
CA LEU A 162 21.89 6.48 7.36
C LEU A 162 20.41 6.84 7.49
N GLY A 163 20.14 8.14 7.40
CA GLY A 163 18.79 8.67 7.39
C GLY A 163 18.73 10.08 7.95
N PRO A 164 17.57 10.74 7.80
CA PRO A 164 17.38 12.11 8.28
C PRO A 164 17.52 12.24 9.80
N TYR A 165 17.33 11.16 10.57
CA TYR A 165 17.52 11.17 12.02
C TYR A 165 18.99 11.00 12.45
N THR A 166 19.84 10.37 11.63
CA THR A 166 21.26 10.15 11.95
C THR A 166 22.17 11.25 11.41
N ASN A 167 21.78 11.93 10.32
CA ASN A 167 22.50 13.08 9.78
C ASN A 167 21.50 14.08 9.19
N ARG A 168 20.98 15.01 10.01
CA ARG A 168 19.95 15.96 9.56
C ARG A 168 20.42 16.88 8.43
N ASP A 169 21.69 17.28 8.45
CA ASP A 169 22.21 18.29 7.52
C ASP A 169 22.34 17.80 6.08
N ALA A 170 22.52 16.49 5.90
CA ALA A 170 22.59 15.84 4.59
C ALA A 170 21.24 15.78 3.85
N TRP A 171 20.12 15.99 4.56
CA TRP A 171 18.77 15.85 4.02
C TRP A 171 18.03 17.18 4.01
N GLU A 172 17.12 17.31 3.07
CA GLU A 172 16.14 18.38 3.01
C GLU A 172 14.73 17.79 3.01
N LYS A 173 13.75 18.61 3.41
CA LYS A 173 12.34 18.28 3.26
C LYS A 173 11.86 18.88 1.95
N VAL A 174 11.29 18.05 1.10
CA VAL A 174 10.58 18.48 -0.10
C VAL A 174 9.07 18.35 0.12
N PRO A 175 8.24 19.17 -0.51
CA PRO A 175 6.79 19.11 -0.33
C PRO A 175 6.23 17.70 -0.60
N ALA A 176 5.13 17.36 0.05
CA ALA A 176 4.26 16.26 -0.34
C ALA A 176 2.82 16.72 -0.11
N LYS A 177 1.90 16.38 -1.01
CA LYS A 177 0.53 16.86 -0.96
C LYS A 177 -0.44 15.70 -0.86
N PHE A 178 -1.20 15.66 0.22
CA PHE A 178 -2.30 14.70 0.34
C PHE A 178 -3.54 15.26 -0.38
N VAL A 179 -4.00 14.52 -1.39
CA VAL A 179 -5.23 14.81 -2.12
C VAL A 179 -6.31 13.88 -1.59
N LYS A 180 -7.31 14.46 -0.91
CA LYS A 180 -8.45 13.72 -0.36
C LYS A 180 -9.27 13.10 -1.49
N GLN A 181 -9.74 11.87 -1.30
CA GLN A 181 -10.71 11.25 -2.20
C GLN A 181 -11.97 12.14 -2.38
N GLY A 182 -12.51 12.22 -3.59
CA GLY A 182 -13.57 13.17 -3.98
C GLY A 182 -13.05 14.57 -4.39
N SER A 183 -11.74 14.70 -4.57
CA SER A 183 -11.08 15.88 -5.13
C SER A 183 -11.38 16.05 -6.63
N LEU A 184 -11.26 17.29 -7.12
CA LEU A 184 -11.26 17.62 -8.56
C LEU A 184 -9.94 17.27 -9.25
N VAL A 185 -8.88 17.07 -8.47
CA VAL A 185 -7.61 16.55 -8.95
C VAL A 185 -7.74 15.03 -9.02
N PRO A 186 -7.38 14.34 -10.12
CA PRO A 186 -7.40 12.89 -10.19
C PRO A 186 -6.23 12.25 -9.41
N PRO A 187 -6.28 10.93 -9.12
CA PRO A 187 -5.09 10.18 -8.77
C PRO A 187 -4.09 10.20 -9.92
N VAL A 188 -2.81 10.11 -9.58
CA VAL A 188 -1.70 10.08 -10.55
C VAL A 188 -0.81 8.88 -10.26
N ALA A 189 -0.15 8.36 -11.30
CA ALA A 189 0.95 7.42 -11.10
C ALA A 189 2.04 8.03 -10.21
N ASP A 190 2.88 7.18 -9.65
CA ASP A 190 3.97 7.57 -8.76
C ASP A 190 3.52 8.30 -7.48
N SER A 191 2.30 8.01 -7.01
CA SER A 191 1.73 8.49 -5.77
C SER A 191 1.39 7.35 -4.82
N LEU A 192 1.09 7.65 -3.55
CA LEU A 192 0.73 6.63 -2.56
C LEU A 192 -0.76 6.70 -2.20
N ILE A 193 -1.49 5.61 -2.37
CA ILE A 193 -2.87 5.49 -1.90
C ILE A 193 -2.87 5.19 -0.39
N VAL A 194 -3.69 5.89 0.39
CA VAL A 194 -3.75 5.75 1.86
C VAL A 194 -5.15 5.37 2.30
N TYR A 195 -5.25 4.38 3.18
CA TYR A 195 -6.50 3.86 3.72
C TYR A 195 -6.65 4.19 5.21
N PRO A 196 -7.90 4.35 5.69
CA PRO A 196 -8.16 4.58 7.11
C PRO A 196 -7.92 3.31 7.92
N MET A 197 -7.99 3.42 9.24
CA MET A 197 -8.13 2.24 10.10
C MET A 197 -9.44 1.53 9.78
N SER A 198 -9.40 0.19 9.77
CA SER A 198 -10.58 -0.65 9.59
C SER A 198 -10.50 -1.90 10.46
N TRP A 199 -11.61 -2.62 10.53
CA TRP A 199 -11.62 -3.94 11.15
C TRP A 199 -10.73 -4.89 10.32
N GLY A 200 -9.66 -5.41 10.93
CA GLY A 200 -8.62 -6.19 10.24
C GLY A 200 -7.41 -5.37 9.75
N SER A 201 -7.46 -4.04 9.81
CA SER A 201 -6.31 -3.16 9.55
C SER A 201 -6.30 -1.95 10.50
N PRO A 202 -6.00 -2.15 11.80
CA PRO A 202 -6.07 -1.07 12.78
C PRO A 202 -4.92 -0.06 12.69
N TRP A 203 -3.94 -0.27 11.81
CA TRP A 203 -2.90 0.72 11.47
C TRP A 203 -3.22 1.46 10.16
N GLY A 204 -4.34 1.12 9.51
CA GLY A 204 -4.65 1.48 8.14
C GLY A 204 -3.71 0.82 7.13
N HIS A 205 -3.79 1.26 5.87
CA HIS A 205 -2.98 0.69 4.79
C HIS A 205 -2.40 1.76 3.89
N ILE A 206 -1.29 1.45 3.23
CA ILE A 206 -0.66 2.30 2.23
C ILE A 206 -0.17 1.44 1.06
N GLY A 207 -0.47 1.88 -0.15
CA GLY A 207 -0.05 1.24 -1.39
C GLY A 207 0.55 2.26 -2.36
N VAL A 208 1.15 1.75 -3.43
CA VAL A 208 1.72 2.55 -4.52
C VAL A 208 0.74 2.56 -5.69
N ILE A 209 0.34 3.74 -6.16
CA ILE A 209 -0.37 3.89 -7.42
C ILE A 209 0.65 3.80 -8.54
N THR A 210 0.71 2.65 -9.20
CA THR A 210 1.68 2.35 -10.26
C THR A 210 1.26 2.92 -11.62
N ALA A 211 -0.05 3.00 -11.89
CA ALA A 211 -0.59 3.59 -13.09
C ALA A 211 -2.03 4.05 -12.86
N VAL A 212 -2.46 5.02 -13.66
CA VAL A 212 -3.85 5.49 -13.73
C VAL A 212 -4.23 5.54 -15.20
N ASP A 213 -5.30 4.84 -15.57
CA ASP A 213 -5.87 4.83 -16.91
C ASP A 213 -7.24 5.52 -16.84
N LEU A 214 -7.28 6.78 -17.25
CA LEU A 214 -8.51 7.59 -17.23
C LEU A 214 -9.50 7.15 -18.31
N ASP A 215 -9.03 6.61 -19.44
CA ASP A 215 -9.88 6.15 -20.53
C ASP A 215 -10.63 4.87 -20.13
N ARG A 216 -9.94 3.98 -19.40
CA ARG A 216 -10.52 2.75 -18.86
C ARG A 216 -11.09 2.90 -17.45
N ASN A 217 -11.01 4.09 -16.87
CA ASN A 217 -11.46 4.35 -15.50
C ASN A 217 -10.86 3.36 -14.49
N CYS A 218 -9.54 3.18 -14.52
CA CYS A 218 -8.81 2.21 -13.69
C CYS A 218 -7.61 2.84 -12.96
N VAL A 219 -7.38 2.38 -11.74
CA VAL A 219 -6.16 2.67 -10.94
C VAL A 219 -5.48 1.35 -10.61
N TYR A 220 -4.18 1.26 -10.90
CA TYR A 220 -3.37 0.07 -10.68
C TYR A 220 -2.51 0.26 -9.44
N VAL A 221 -2.68 -0.62 -8.45
CA VAL A 221 -2.03 -0.49 -7.15
C VAL A 221 -1.10 -1.67 -6.89
N ALA A 222 0.11 -1.37 -6.44
CA ALA A 222 1.06 -2.32 -5.88
C ALA A 222 1.14 -2.13 -4.36
N ASP A 223 1.07 -3.22 -3.59
CA ASP A 223 1.19 -3.15 -2.14
C ASP A 223 1.82 -4.41 -1.51
N GLN A 224 2.13 -4.31 -0.21
CA GLN A 224 2.53 -5.42 0.65
C GLN A 224 1.64 -5.45 1.88
N ASN A 225 1.53 -6.61 2.52
CA ASN A 225 0.73 -6.82 3.73
C ASN A 225 -0.79 -6.57 3.58
N ARG A 226 -1.31 -6.81 2.38
CA ARG A 226 -2.77 -6.81 2.12
C ARG A 226 -3.17 -8.02 1.29
N TYR A 227 -2.55 -8.13 0.12
CA TYR A 227 -2.77 -9.24 -0.81
C TYR A 227 -1.54 -10.15 -0.85
N PHE A 228 -1.71 -11.41 -0.41
CA PHE A 228 -0.63 -12.40 -0.30
C PHE A 228 -0.57 -13.34 -1.50
N HIS A 229 -1.00 -12.90 -2.69
CA HIS A 229 -1.08 -13.74 -3.89
C HIS A 229 0.01 -13.39 -4.90
N ASP A 230 0.31 -14.31 -5.80
CA ASP A 230 1.23 -14.08 -6.92
C ASP A 230 0.58 -13.12 -7.93
N TRP A 231 1.28 -12.04 -8.29
CA TRP A 231 0.82 -11.03 -9.23
C TRP A 231 0.75 -11.55 -10.67
N ASN A 232 1.17 -12.80 -10.91
CA ASN A 232 1.15 -13.51 -12.19
C ASN A 232 1.85 -12.71 -13.30
N GLY A 233 3.04 -12.19 -12.99
CA GLY A 233 3.85 -11.36 -13.90
C GLY A 233 3.36 -9.93 -14.10
N LYS A 234 2.26 -9.52 -13.46
CA LYS A 234 1.78 -8.13 -13.48
C LYS A 234 2.63 -7.24 -12.58
N SER A 235 2.61 -5.94 -12.86
CA SER A 235 3.34 -4.93 -12.08
C SER A 235 2.58 -4.34 -10.89
N TYR A 236 1.42 -4.92 -10.56
CA TYR A 236 0.46 -4.45 -9.57
C TYR A 236 -0.22 -5.63 -8.87
N SER A 237 -0.63 -5.45 -7.62
CA SER A 237 -1.39 -6.44 -6.84
C SER A 237 -2.89 -6.35 -7.08
N ALA A 238 -3.40 -5.14 -7.37
CA ALA A 238 -4.84 -4.92 -7.56
C ALA A 238 -5.11 -3.84 -8.61
N VAL A 239 -6.32 -3.91 -9.19
CA VAL A 239 -6.88 -2.86 -10.03
C VAL A 239 -8.19 -2.41 -9.40
N PHE A 240 -8.34 -1.11 -9.23
CA PHE A 240 -9.54 -0.49 -8.71
C PHE A 240 -10.22 0.35 -9.79
N ARG A 241 -11.55 0.37 -9.76
CA ARG A 241 -12.33 1.24 -10.64
C ARG A 241 -12.16 2.70 -10.19
N LEU A 242 -12.05 3.62 -11.14
CA LEU A 242 -12.00 5.05 -10.92
C LEU A 242 -13.33 5.67 -11.34
N ASP A 243 -14.14 6.11 -10.39
CA ASP A 243 -15.34 6.87 -10.71
C ASP A 243 -15.02 8.36 -10.82
N CYS A 244 -15.66 9.03 -11.78
CA CYS A 244 -15.70 10.48 -11.90
C CYS A 244 -17.15 10.95 -11.84
N ASP A 245 -17.58 11.53 -10.71
CA ASP A 245 -18.91 12.14 -10.54
C ASP A 245 -18.77 13.65 -10.45
N LYS A 246 -19.39 14.40 -11.38
CA LYS A 246 -19.33 15.87 -11.45
C LYS A 246 -17.90 16.42 -11.35
N GLY A 247 -16.94 15.74 -12.00
CA GLY A 247 -15.52 16.10 -12.01
C GLY A 247 -14.75 15.68 -10.75
N ARG A 248 -15.37 14.96 -9.81
CA ARG A 248 -14.74 14.47 -8.57
C ARG A 248 -14.35 13.01 -8.70
N PHE A 249 -13.12 12.69 -8.29
CA PHE A 249 -12.54 11.37 -8.49
C PHE A 249 -12.63 10.49 -7.24
N TYR A 250 -13.03 9.23 -7.43
CA TYR A 250 -13.17 8.22 -6.38
C TYR A 250 -12.55 6.88 -6.81
N ILE A 251 -11.63 6.35 -6.02
CA ILE A 251 -11.03 5.03 -6.22
C ILE A 251 -11.89 4.00 -5.49
N ARG A 252 -12.61 3.17 -6.25
CA ARG A 252 -13.54 2.17 -5.74
C ARG A 252 -12.85 0.86 -5.45
N ASP A 253 -12.47 0.74 -4.20
CA ASP A 253 -11.98 -0.49 -3.60
C ASP A 253 -13.12 -1.14 -2.81
N HIS A 254 -13.45 -2.37 -3.19
CA HIS A 254 -14.60 -3.11 -2.66
C HIS A 254 -14.41 -3.57 -1.20
N GLU A 255 -13.18 -3.60 -0.69
CA GLU A 255 -12.89 -4.00 0.68
C GLU A 255 -12.83 -2.80 1.64
N SER A 256 -12.35 -1.65 1.18
CA SER A 256 -12.20 -0.45 2.01
C SER A 256 -12.09 0.81 1.15
N GLU A 257 -12.88 1.83 1.47
CA GLU A 257 -12.74 3.15 0.85
C GLU A 257 -11.46 3.84 1.29
N CYS A 258 -10.66 4.32 0.34
CA CYS A 258 -9.42 5.03 0.64
C CYS A 258 -9.69 6.45 1.18
N MET A 259 -8.72 7.01 1.90
CA MET A 259 -8.76 8.40 2.35
C MET A 259 -8.42 9.37 1.20
N GLY A 260 -7.60 8.92 0.26
CA GLY A 260 -7.00 9.74 -0.80
C GLY A 260 -5.61 9.25 -1.19
N TRP A 261 -4.86 10.10 -1.89
CA TRP A 261 -3.52 9.79 -2.38
C TRP A 261 -2.52 10.89 -2.04
N LEU A 262 -1.32 10.49 -1.64
CA LEU A 262 -0.19 11.36 -1.32
C LEU A 262 0.71 11.50 -2.55
N THR A 263 0.84 12.72 -3.06
CA THR A 263 1.68 13.05 -4.21
C THR A 263 2.99 13.71 -3.78
N PHE A 264 3.99 13.64 -4.66
CA PHE A 264 5.31 14.22 -4.45
C PHE A 264 5.67 15.13 -5.65
N PRO A 265 6.59 16.08 -5.46
CA PRO A 265 7.20 16.81 -6.55
C PRO A 265 7.78 15.80 -7.53
N THR A 266 7.34 15.87 -8.78
CA THR A 266 7.93 15.10 -9.87
C THR A 266 9.44 15.31 -9.80
N ALA A 267 10.20 14.22 -9.73
CA ALA A 267 11.65 14.30 -9.59
C ALA A 267 12.33 14.69 -10.91
N VAL A 268 11.73 15.60 -11.69
CA VAL A 268 12.28 16.26 -12.89
C VAL A 268 11.52 17.58 -13.07
N GLU A 269 12.29 18.67 -13.15
CA GLU A 269 11.94 20.07 -13.45
C GLU A 269 10.94 20.81 -12.53
N GLY A 270 11.33 22.04 -12.22
CA GLY A 270 10.64 22.90 -11.26
C GLY A 270 9.23 23.22 -11.70
N HIS A 271 8.31 23.26 -10.74
CA HIS A 271 7.13 24.09 -10.83
C HIS A 271 6.68 24.46 -9.42
N ASP A 272 6.59 25.76 -9.21
CA ASP A 272 5.63 26.39 -8.31
C ASP A 272 4.25 25.71 -8.46
N VAL A 273 3.60 25.49 -7.33
CA VAL A 273 2.18 25.14 -7.24
C VAL A 273 1.37 26.43 -7.25
#